data_AF-A0A259SVS6-F1
#
_entry.id   AF-A0A259SVS6-F1
#
_cell.length_a   1.000
_cell.length_b   1.000
_cell.length_c   1.000
_cell.angle_alpha   90.00
_cell.angle_beta   90.00
_cell.angle_gamma   90.00
#
_symmetry.space_group_name_H-M   'P 1'
#
loop_
_entity.id
_entity.type
_entity.pdbx_description
1 polymer ?
#
loop_
_entity_poly.entity_id
_entity_poly.type
_entity_poly.pdbx_seq_one_letter_code
_entity_poly.pdbx_strand_id
1 'polypeptide(L)'
;MTMAAPVSSPAKPLTARGPLSSALLHALRGEGTTAGIADIAERAVADAADVLRDDDVQLALFLLYASIYGSVPEFDPRVEWDPRLIQVRRLLEEPFESALREVVSVPPLPEASQTAVASALFAVTSEDGGPSLSRHLAKKATREQALEFLIQRSIYTLREADPHSWAIPRLHGRAKAALVEIQADEYGGGRADRVHAEIFAKAM
;
A
#
# COMPACT_ATOMS: atom_id res chain seq x y z
N MET A 1 -9.94 -22.69 -10.81
CA MET A 1 -9.95 -22.25 -12.23
C MET A 1 -9.65 -20.76 -12.21
N THR A 2 -8.38 -20.42 -12.39
CA THR A 2 -7.88 -19.04 -12.37
C THR A 2 -8.23 -18.42 -13.73
N MET A 3 -9.15 -17.45 -13.76
CA MET A 3 -9.34 -16.67 -14.97
C MET A 3 -8.09 -15.84 -15.20
N ALA A 4 -7.43 -16.06 -16.34
CA ALA A 4 -6.31 -15.26 -16.78
C ALA A 4 -6.77 -13.80 -16.95
N ALA A 5 -6.09 -12.88 -16.27
CA ALA A 5 -6.24 -11.45 -16.50
C ALA A 5 -5.91 -11.14 -17.98
N PRO A 6 -6.59 -10.16 -18.61
CA PRO A 6 -6.28 -9.77 -19.98
C PRO A 6 -4.81 -9.34 -20.07
N VAL A 7 -4.15 -9.80 -21.14
CA VAL A 7 -2.74 -9.52 -21.41
C VAL A 7 -2.57 -8.01 -21.61
N SER A 8 -2.04 -7.35 -20.58
CA SER A 8 -1.68 -5.94 -20.58
C SER A 8 -0.53 -5.70 -21.57
N SER A 9 -0.55 -4.55 -22.27
CA SER A 9 0.63 -3.99 -22.96
C SER A 9 1.89 -4.14 -22.11
N PRO A 10 3.10 -4.29 -22.70
CA PRO A 10 4.30 -4.53 -21.91
C PRO A 10 4.49 -3.38 -20.91
N ALA A 11 4.17 -3.64 -19.65
CA ALA A 11 4.40 -2.72 -18.57
C ALA A 11 5.91 -2.45 -18.55
N LYS A 12 6.30 -1.18 -18.44
CA LYS A 12 7.70 -0.83 -18.28
C LYS A 12 8.22 -1.60 -17.05
N PRO A 13 9.33 -2.35 -17.15
CA PRO A 13 9.81 -3.14 -16.03
C PRO A 13 10.14 -2.24 -14.84
N LEU A 14 9.77 -2.68 -13.64
CA LEU A 14 10.17 -2.04 -12.39
C LEU A 14 11.70 -1.93 -12.37
N THR A 15 12.19 -0.72 -12.13
CA THR A 15 13.62 -0.41 -12.12
C THR A 15 14.07 -0.21 -10.68
N ALA A 16 15.12 -0.92 -10.27
CA ALA A 16 15.73 -0.77 -8.95
C ALA A 16 16.20 0.67 -8.72
N ARG A 17 16.16 1.10 -7.46
CA ARG A 17 16.64 2.42 -7.00
C ARG A 17 17.93 2.35 -6.19
N GLY A 18 18.38 1.14 -5.87
CA GLY A 18 19.65 0.89 -5.22
C GLY A 18 19.89 -0.61 -4.99
N PRO A 19 20.91 -0.97 -4.19
CA PRO A 19 21.27 -2.36 -3.93
C PRO A 19 20.15 -3.19 -3.30
N LEU A 20 19.32 -2.61 -2.43
CA LEU A 20 18.28 -3.34 -1.72
C LEU A 20 17.13 -3.72 -2.65
N SER A 21 16.55 -2.74 -3.35
CA SER A 21 15.48 -3.00 -4.32
C SER A 21 15.97 -3.86 -5.49
N SER A 22 17.24 -3.77 -5.88
CA SER A 22 17.85 -4.68 -6.87
C SER A 22 17.86 -6.12 -6.37
N ALA A 23 18.36 -6.37 -5.16
CA ALA A 23 18.39 -7.70 -4.57
C ALA A 23 16.98 -8.30 -4.40
N LEU A 24 16.03 -7.48 -3.95
CA LEU A 24 14.63 -7.89 -3.81
C LEU A 24 13.97 -8.21 -5.15
N LEU A 25 14.18 -7.41 -6.21
CA LEU A 25 13.61 -7.71 -7.52
C LEU A 25 14.06 -9.07 -8.06
N HIS A 26 15.32 -9.45 -7.89
CA HIS A 26 15.82 -10.76 -8.30
C HIS A 26 15.25 -11.89 -7.44
N ALA A 27 15.25 -11.71 -6.11
CA ALA A 27 14.74 -12.72 -5.19
C ALA A 27 13.24 -12.97 -5.37
N LEU A 28 12.44 -11.90 -5.53
CA LEU A 28 10.99 -11.98 -5.71
C LEU A 28 10.59 -12.62 -7.03
N ARG A 29 11.44 -12.59 -8.06
CA ARG A 29 11.23 -13.31 -9.34
C ARG A 29 11.69 -14.77 -9.31
N GLY A 30 12.26 -15.23 -8.18
CA GLY A 30 12.88 -16.55 -8.07
C GLY A 30 14.22 -16.67 -8.81
N GLU A 31 14.82 -15.54 -9.21
CA GLU A 31 16.07 -15.46 -9.98
C GLU A 31 17.31 -15.25 -9.07
N GLY A 32 17.10 -15.07 -7.76
CA GLY A 32 18.15 -14.75 -6.79
C GLY A 32 18.00 -15.48 -5.47
N THR A 33 18.97 -15.28 -4.58
CA THR A 33 18.96 -15.80 -3.22
C THR A 33 18.38 -14.78 -2.25
N THR A 34 17.61 -15.25 -1.26
CA THR A 34 17.17 -14.42 -0.13
C THR A 34 18.22 -14.28 0.96
N ALA A 35 19.33 -15.02 0.87
CA ALA A 35 20.45 -14.91 1.81
C ALA A 35 21.19 -13.58 1.65
N GLY A 36 21.51 -12.92 2.76
CA GLY A 36 22.28 -11.67 2.79
C GLY A 36 21.48 -10.39 2.47
N ILE A 37 20.20 -10.50 2.09
CA ILE A 37 19.36 -9.31 1.85
C ILE A 37 19.14 -8.53 3.16
N ALA A 38 19.06 -9.21 4.31
CA ALA A 38 18.97 -8.55 5.61
C ALA A 38 20.14 -7.58 5.85
N ASP A 39 21.38 -8.01 5.59
CA ASP A 39 22.56 -7.15 5.74
C ASP A 39 22.52 -5.95 4.78
N ILE A 40 21.95 -6.13 3.58
CA ILE A 40 21.76 -5.02 2.62
C ILE A 40 20.71 -4.05 3.16
N ALA A 41 19.62 -4.56 3.74
CA ALA A 41 18.55 -3.74 4.32
C ALA A 41 19.04 -2.93 5.52
N GLU A 42 19.81 -3.54 6.42
CA GLU A 42 20.41 -2.85 7.57
C GLU A 42 21.32 -1.71 7.11
N ARG A 43 22.15 -1.93 6.10
CA ARG A 43 22.99 -0.87 5.52
C ARG A 43 22.16 0.23 4.86
N ALA A 44 21.16 -0.13 4.06
CA ALA A 44 20.30 0.85 3.40
C ALA A 44 19.57 1.75 4.41
N VAL A 45 19.07 1.18 5.51
CA VAL A 45 18.44 1.95 6.59
C VAL A 45 19.47 2.83 7.31
N ALA A 46 20.65 2.30 7.62
CA ALA A 46 21.69 3.05 8.34
C ALA A 46 22.26 4.23 7.51
N ASP A 47 22.35 4.06 6.20
CA ASP A 47 22.88 5.06 5.28
C ASP A 47 21.81 6.09 4.85
N ALA A 48 20.52 5.79 5.04
CA ALA A 48 19.42 6.67 4.67
C ALA A 48 19.39 7.92 5.55
N ALA A 49 19.49 9.10 4.93
CA ALA A 49 19.34 10.38 5.64
C ALA A 49 17.89 10.62 6.11
N ASP A 50 16.91 10.11 5.35
CA ASP A 50 15.48 10.15 5.66
C ASP A 50 14.82 8.88 5.12
N VAL A 51 14.53 7.92 6.00
CA VAL A 51 13.91 6.64 5.63
C VAL A 51 12.54 6.79 4.98
N LEU A 52 11.83 7.90 5.22
CA LEU A 52 10.51 8.17 4.61
C LEU A 52 10.65 8.61 3.14
N ARG A 53 11.83 9.08 2.73
CA ARG A 53 12.09 9.64 1.40
C ARG A 53 13.21 8.94 0.64
N ASP A 54 13.87 7.97 1.23
CA ASP A 54 14.88 7.17 0.54
C ASP A 54 14.24 6.25 -0.51
N ASP A 55 14.59 6.47 -1.78
CA ASP A 55 13.99 5.76 -2.91
C ASP A 55 14.24 4.24 -2.88
N ASP A 56 15.39 3.78 -2.38
CA ASP A 56 15.73 2.35 -2.34
C ASP A 56 14.94 1.66 -1.22
N VAL A 57 14.88 2.28 -0.03
CA VAL A 57 14.08 1.80 1.12
C VAL A 57 12.58 1.79 0.79
N GLN A 58 12.06 2.89 0.24
CA GLN A 58 10.63 3.00 -0.10
C GLN A 58 10.22 1.99 -1.19
N LEU A 59 11.03 1.85 -2.25
CA LEU A 59 10.76 0.84 -3.27
C LEU A 59 10.88 -0.58 -2.69
N ALA A 60 11.89 -0.86 -1.87
CA ALA A 60 12.04 -2.17 -1.22
C ALA A 60 10.82 -2.57 -0.38
N LEU A 61 10.32 -1.64 0.45
CA LEU A 61 9.13 -1.86 1.26
C LEU A 61 7.89 -2.10 0.38
N PHE A 62 7.73 -1.30 -0.68
CA PHE A 62 6.66 -1.50 -1.68
C PHE A 62 6.73 -2.89 -2.33
N LEU A 63 7.92 -3.34 -2.76
CA LEU A 63 8.09 -4.65 -3.42
C LEU A 63 7.70 -5.81 -2.51
N LEU A 64 8.07 -5.75 -1.22
CA LEU A 64 7.71 -6.76 -0.23
C LEU A 64 6.19 -6.82 -0.01
N TYR A 65 5.51 -5.68 0.07
CA TYR A 65 4.04 -5.68 0.13
C TYR A 65 3.39 -6.13 -1.17
N ALA A 66 3.92 -5.73 -2.33
CA ALA A 66 3.41 -6.14 -3.63
C ALA A 66 3.50 -7.66 -3.84
N SER A 67 4.50 -8.32 -3.25
CA SER A 67 4.57 -9.79 -3.17
C SER A 67 3.43 -10.39 -2.35
N ILE A 68 3.15 -9.85 -1.16
CA ILE A 68 2.10 -10.36 -0.26
C ILE A 68 0.70 -10.19 -0.88
N TYR A 69 0.49 -9.09 -1.61
CA TYR A 69 -0.78 -8.80 -2.29
C TYR A 69 -0.86 -9.39 -3.71
N GLY A 70 0.13 -10.17 -4.15
CA GLY A 70 0.13 -10.82 -5.47
C GLY A 70 -0.01 -9.83 -6.65
N SER A 71 0.48 -8.60 -6.48
CA SER A 71 0.11 -7.48 -7.37
C SER A 71 1.07 -7.27 -8.54
N VAL A 72 2.18 -7.99 -8.56
CA VAL A 72 3.17 -7.98 -9.64
C VAL A 72 3.21 -9.40 -10.19
N PRO A 73 2.63 -9.67 -11.38
CA PRO A 73 2.52 -11.01 -11.94
C PRO A 73 3.86 -11.74 -12.12
N GLU A 74 4.95 -10.98 -12.25
CA GLU A 74 6.31 -11.51 -12.41
C GLU A 74 6.91 -12.06 -11.11
N PHE A 75 6.29 -11.82 -9.94
CA PHE A 75 6.80 -12.35 -8.68
C PHE A 75 6.37 -13.80 -8.47
N ASP A 76 7.30 -14.61 -7.96
CA ASP A 76 7.08 -16.00 -7.60
C ASP A 76 6.25 -16.07 -6.30
N PRO A 77 4.99 -16.55 -6.34
CA PRO A 77 4.15 -16.61 -5.15
C PRO A 77 4.72 -17.54 -4.06
N ARG A 78 5.65 -18.44 -4.40
CA ARG A 78 6.27 -19.36 -3.42
C ARG A 78 7.19 -18.64 -2.43
N VAL A 79 7.69 -17.45 -2.77
CA VAL A 79 8.62 -16.70 -1.90
C VAL A 79 7.90 -15.76 -0.94
N GLU A 80 6.57 -15.58 -1.06
CA GLU A 80 5.80 -14.61 -0.27
C GLU A 80 5.93 -14.85 1.26
N TRP A 81 6.13 -16.12 1.65
CA TRP A 81 6.31 -16.56 3.04
C TRP A 81 7.76 -16.93 3.38
N ASP A 82 8.75 -16.57 2.56
CA ASP A 82 10.16 -16.78 2.92
C ASP A 82 10.46 -16.01 4.23
N PRO A 83 10.86 -16.70 5.31
CA PRO A 83 11.11 -16.05 6.61
C PRO A 83 12.20 -14.98 6.55
N ARG A 84 13.16 -15.08 5.61
CA ARG A 84 14.18 -14.06 5.40
C ARG A 84 13.60 -12.78 4.79
N LEU A 85 12.64 -12.89 3.88
CA LEU A 85 11.94 -11.72 3.33
C LEU A 85 11.03 -11.06 4.38
N ILE A 86 10.44 -11.87 5.27
CA ILE A 86 9.70 -11.35 6.43
C ILE A 86 10.64 -10.60 7.40
N GLN A 87 11.85 -11.11 7.64
CA GLN A 87 12.88 -10.43 8.44
C GLN A 87 13.26 -9.09 7.80
N VAL A 88 13.57 -9.09 6.48
CA VAL A 88 13.88 -7.85 5.74
C VAL A 88 12.74 -6.85 5.87
N ARG A 89 11.48 -7.29 5.72
CA ARG A 89 10.33 -6.40 5.86
C ARG A 89 10.29 -5.73 7.22
N ARG A 90 10.52 -6.46 8.32
CA ARG A 90 10.56 -5.88 9.67
C ARG A 90 11.67 -4.84 9.84
N LEU A 91 12.86 -5.12 9.30
CA LEU A 91 13.99 -4.20 9.33
C LEU A 91 13.70 -2.86 8.65
N LEU A 92 12.77 -2.84 7.68
CA LEU A 92 12.31 -1.62 7.01
C LEU A 92 11.08 -1.00 7.70
N GLU A 93 10.13 -1.82 8.15
CA GLU A 93 8.88 -1.36 8.81
C GLU A 93 9.17 -0.62 10.12
N GLU A 94 10.05 -1.15 10.97
CA GLU A 94 10.36 -0.56 12.28
C GLU A 94 10.87 0.89 12.21
N PRO A 95 11.94 1.22 11.44
CA PRO A 95 12.41 2.59 11.31
C PRO A 95 11.42 3.48 10.55
N PHE A 96 10.72 2.95 9.54
CA PHE A 96 9.69 3.70 8.81
C PHE A 96 8.54 4.11 9.73
N GLU A 97 7.99 3.19 10.52
CA GLU A 97 6.93 3.46 11.48
C GLU A 97 7.40 4.46 12.55
N SER A 98 8.61 4.29 13.07
CA SER A 98 9.19 5.22 14.06
C SER A 98 9.27 6.64 13.49
N ALA A 99 9.85 6.80 12.29
CA ALA A 99 9.96 8.10 11.63
C ALA A 99 8.58 8.70 11.33
N LEU A 100 7.60 7.88 10.94
CA LEU A 100 6.23 8.34 10.69
C LEU A 100 5.57 8.86 11.99
N ARG A 101 5.76 8.17 13.12
CA ARG A 101 5.22 8.58 14.42
C ARG A 101 5.84 9.87 14.94
N GLU A 102 7.09 10.16 14.58
CA GLU A 102 7.75 11.41 14.95
C GLU A 102 7.20 12.61 14.18
N VAL A 103 6.84 12.44 12.90
CA VAL A 103 6.36 13.53 12.04
C VAL A 103 4.84 13.72 12.10
N VAL A 104 4.07 12.69 12.43
CA VAL A 104 2.61 12.76 12.51
C VAL A 104 2.16 13.11 13.92
N SER A 105 1.59 14.30 14.08
CA SER A 105 0.94 14.71 15.33
C SER A 105 -0.38 13.97 15.49
N VAL A 106 -0.48 13.11 16.52
CA VAL A 106 -1.72 12.39 16.85
C VAL A 106 -2.44 13.12 17.98
N PRO A 107 -3.69 13.58 17.79
CA PRO A 107 -4.45 14.21 18.87
C PRO A 107 -4.73 13.21 20.01
N PRO A 108 -4.99 13.69 21.23
CA PRO A 108 -5.35 12.82 22.33
C PRO A 108 -6.60 12.00 21.98
N LEU A 109 -6.63 10.76 22.44
CA LEU A 109 -7.80 9.90 22.25
C LEU A 109 -9.03 10.53 22.90
N PRO A 110 -10.18 10.57 22.22
CA PRO A 110 -11.42 11.00 22.84
C PRO A 110 -11.84 10.01 23.94
N GLU A 111 -12.73 10.45 24.82
CA GLU A 111 -13.43 9.53 25.72
C GLU A 111 -14.08 8.39 24.91
N ALA A 112 -14.12 7.19 25.47
CA ALA A 112 -14.74 6.01 24.86
C ALA A 112 -16.29 6.07 24.89
N SER A 113 -16.86 7.19 24.45
CA SER A 113 -18.29 7.44 24.31
C SER A 113 -18.63 7.79 22.87
N GLN A 114 -19.84 7.42 22.42
CA GLN A 114 -20.28 7.66 21.04
C GLN A 114 -20.20 9.15 20.67
N THR A 115 -20.62 10.03 21.58
CA THR A 115 -20.61 11.48 21.37
C THR A 115 -19.19 12.03 21.25
N ALA A 116 -18.27 11.65 22.15
CA ALA A 116 -16.91 12.15 22.11
C ALA A 116 -16.16 11.68 20.85
N VAL A 117 -16.33 10.41 20.47
CA VAL A 117 -15.76 9.86 19.23
C VAL A 117 -16.32 10.59 18.00
N ALA A 118 -17.65 10.78 17.92
CA ALA A 118 -18.27 11.48 16.80
C ALA A 118 -17.76 12.94 16.69
N SER A 119 -17.70 13.66 17.80
CA SER A 119 -17.18 15.04 17.84
C SER A 119 -15.72 15.10 17.40
N ALA A 120 -14.88 14.16 17.84
CA ALA A 120 -13.48 14.09 17.43
C ALA A 120 -13.33 13.82 15.92
N LEU A 121 -14.12 12.90 15.36
CA LEU A 121 -14.12 12.63 13.92
C LEU A 121 -14.53 13.87 13.11
N PHE A 122 -15.59 14.57 13.51
CA PHE A 122 -16.02 15.80 12.84
C PHE A 122 -14.93 16.89 12.90
N ALA A 123 -14.30 17.07 14.06
CA ALA A 123 -13.22 18.03 14.23
C ALA A 123 -12.07 17.76 13.27
N VAL A 124 -11.57 16.52 13.21
CA VAL A 124 -10.47 16.12 12.31
C VAL A 124 -10.83 16.32 10.82
N THR A 125 -12.09 16.12 10.43
CA THR A 125 -12.53 16.33 9.04
C THR A 125 -12.84 17.78 8.68
N SER A 126 -12.90 18.70 9.66
CA SER A 126 -13.26 20.10 9.43
C SER A 126 -12.08 21.01 9.09
N GLU A 127 -10.84 20.55 9.32
CA GLU A 127 -9.61 21.29 9.02
C GLU A 127 -9.25 21.20 7.53
N ASP A 128 -10.02 21.87 6.67
CA ASP A 128 -9.74 21.99 5.23
C ASP A 128 -8.58 22.98 4.99
N GLY A 129 -7.33 22.53 5.18
CA GLY A 129 -6.16 23.40 5.09
C GLY A 129 -5.66 23.74 3.69
N GLY A 130 -6.15 23.10 2.63
CA GLY A 130 -5.51 23.14 1.31
C GLY A 130 -6.44 23.28 0.09
N PRO A 131 -5.89 23.65 -1.08
CA PRO A 131 -6.64 23.64 -2.33
C PRO A 131 -7.25 22.26 -2.62
N SER A 132 -8.53 22.23 -2.97
CA SER A 132 -9.21 20.98 -3.33
C SER A 132 -8.61 20.36 -4.59
N LEU A 133 -7.93 19.21 -4.42
CA LEU A 133 -7.36 18.43 -5.51
C LEU A 133 -8.44 17.96 -6.49
N SER A 134 -9.59 17.51 -5.98
CA SER A 134 -10.73 17.10 -6.81
C SER A 134 -11.27 18.25 -7.67
N ARG A 135 -11.39 19.47 -7.11
CA ARG A 135 -11.80 20.66 -7.86
C ARG A 135 -10.74 21.09 -8.88
N HIS A 136 -9.46 20.94 -8.57
CA HIS A 136 -8.38 21.20 -9.51
C HIS A 136 -8.43 20.22 -10.68
N LEU A 137 -8.51 18.91 -10.41
CA LEU A 137 -8.63 17.88 -11.44
C LEU A 137 -9.85 18.09 -12.34
N ALA A 138 -11.00 18.43 -11.76
CA ALA A 138 -12.23 18.62 -12.53
C ALA A 138 -12.23 19.87 -13.43
N LYS A 139 -11.45 20.91 -13.09
CA LYS A 139 -11.59 22.24 -13.72
C LYS A 139 -10.32 22.79 -14.37
N LYS A 140 -9.14 22.32 -13.99
CA LYS A 140 -7.86 22.97 -14.29
C LYS A 140 -6.74 22.02 -14.70
N ALA A 141 -6.82 20.74 -14.35
CA ALA A 141 -5.74 19.81 -14.64
C ALA A 141 -5.54 19.63 -16.16
N THR A 142 -4.28 19.57 -16.57
CA THR A 142 -3.94 19.13 -17.93
C THR A 142 -4.13 17.62 -18.07
N ARG A 143 -4.09 17.11 -19.31
CA ARG A 143 -4.14 15.66 -19.55
C ARG A 143 -3.00 14.94 -18.84
N GLU A 144 -1.80 15.52 -18.86
CA GLU A 144 -0.61 14.98 -18.21
C GLU A 144 -0.80 14.89 -16.69
N GLN A 145 -1.34 15.95 -16.06
CA GLN A 145 -1.63 15.96 -14.64
C GLN A 145 -2.73 14.96 -14.25
N ALA A 146 -3.76 14.80 -15.10
CA ALA A 146 -4.80 13.81 -14.87
C ALA A 146 -4.25 12.37 -14.95
N LEU A 147 -3.39 12.09 -15.92
CA LEU A 147 -2.71 10.80 -16.04
C LEU A 147 -1.77 10.54 -14.87
N GLU A 148 -0.97 11.54 -14.48
CA GLU A 148 -0.10 11.45 -13.32
C GLU A 148 -0.90 11.17 -12.05
N PHE A 149 -2.03 11.85 -11.84
CA PHE A 149 -2.93 11.58 -10.72
C PHE A 149 -3.42 10.13 -10.72
N LEU A 150 -3.86 9.60 -11.87
CA LEU A 150 -4.30 8.19 -11.97
C LEU A 150 -3.15 7.22 -11.67
N ILE A 151 -1.94 7.49 -12.17
CA ILE A 151 -0.74 6.69 -11.87
C ILE A 151 -0.45 6.69 -10.36
N GLN A 152 -0.44 7.86 -9.72
CA GLN A 152 -0.17 7.97 -8.27
C GLN A 152 -1.26 7.28 -7.44
N ARG A 153 -2.52 7.38 -7.85
CA ARG A 153 -3.65 6.71 -7.17
C ARG A 153 -3.64 5.20 -7.36
N SER A 154 -3.11 4.69 -8.47
CA SER A 154 -3.10 3.26 -8.80
C SER A 154 -2.42 2.40 -7.73
N ILE A 155 -1.39 2.92 -7.06
CA ILE A 155 -0.64 2.23 -6.00
C ILE A 155 -1.57 1.74 -4.87
N TYR A 156 -2.53 2.59 -4.49
CA TYR A 156 -3.53 2.28 -3.47
C TYR A 156 -4.78 1.65 -4.07
N THR A 157 -5.37 2.29 -5.08
CA THR A 157 -6.73 1.96 -5.53
C THR A 157 -6.82 0.61 -6.24
N LEU A 158 -5.76 0.14 -6.89
CA LEU A 158 -5.74 -1.21 -7.48
C LEU A 158 -5.68 -2.34 -6.45
N ARG A 159 -5.58 -2.01 -5.15
CA ARG A 159 -5.58 -2.92 -4.01
C ARG A 159 -6.55 -2.44 -2.93
N GLU A 160 -7.50 -1.57 -3.31
CA GLU A 160 -8.45 -1.03 -2.35
C GLU A 160 -9.16 -2.18 -1.62
N ALA A 161 -9.36 -2.02 -0.32
CA ALA A 161 -9.81 -3.04 0.64
C ALA A 161 -8.81 -4.15 1.07
N ASP A 162 -7.82 -4.54 0.28
CA ASP A 162 -6.92 -5.66 0.65
C ASP A 162 -6.21 -5.44 2.01
N PRO A 163 -5.57 -4.27 2.26
CA PRO A 163 -4.92 -4.01 3.55
C PRO A 163 -5.89 -4.06 4.73
N HIS A 164 -7.12 -3.59 4.54
CA HIS A 164 -8.14 -3.55 5.59
C HIS A 164 -8.62 -4.96 5.98
N SER A 165 -8.53 -5.93 5.06
CA SER A 165 -8.92 -7.32 5.33
C SER A 165 -8.05 -8.01 6.38
N TRP A 166 -6.78 -7.59 6.52
CA TRP A 166 -5.88 -8.08 7.57
C TRP A 166 -6.34 -7.73 9.00
N ALA A 167 -7.24 -6.75 9.15
CA ALA A 167 -7.83 -6.41 10.45
C ALA A 167 -8.93 -7.40 10.85
N ILE A 168 -9.59 -8.07 9.91
CA ILE A 168 -10.76 -8.94 10.18
C ILE A 168 -10.46 -10.00 11.26
N PRO A 169 -9.35 -10.77 11.21
CA PRO A 169 -9.06 -11.78 12.23
C PRO A 169 -8.93 -11.21 13.65
N ARG A 170 -8.52 -9.94 13.78
CA ARG A 170 -8.23 -9.24 15.06
C ARG A 170 -9.46 -8.57 15.70
N LEU A 171 -10.56 -8.44 14.96
CA LEU A 171 -11.79 -7.82 15.45
C LEU A 171 -12.78 -8.84 16.01
N HIS A 172 -13.68 -8.41 16.88
CA HIS A 172 -14.73 -9.26 17.46
C HIS A 172 -16.08 -8.53 17.51
N GLY A 173 -17.16 -9.31 17.61
CA GLY A 173 -18.53 -8.81 17.78
C GLY A 173 -18.97 -7.82 16.69
N ARG A 174 -19.64 -6.75 17.10
CA ARG A 174 -20.21 -5.73 16.21
C ARG A 174 -19.17 -5.10 15.26
N ALA A 175 -17.96 -4.84 15.74
CA ALA A 175 -16.91 -4.22 14.93
C ALA A 175 -16.46 -5.14 13.78
N LYS A 176 -16.34 -6.44 14.04
CA LYS A 176 -16.03 -7.43 13.00
C LYS A 176 -17.15 -7.51 11.95
N ALA A 177 -18.41 -7.58 12.40
CA ALA A 177 -19.56 -7.62 11.49
C ALA A 177 -19.62 -6.38 10.59
N ALA A 178 -19.44 -5.18 11.15
CA ALA A 178 -19.44 -3.93 10.41
C ALA A 178 -18.28 -3.84 9.40
N LEU A 179 -17.06 -4.26 9.78
CA LEU A 179 -15.95 -4.28 8.83
C LEU A 179 -16.22 -5.26 7.67
N VAL A 180 -16.75 -6.45 7.95
CA VAL A 180 -17.07 -7.42 6.89
C VAL A 180 -18.14 -6.89 5.94
N GLU A 181 -19.14 -6.17 6.45
CA GLU A 181 -20.16 -5.51 5.62
C GLU A 181 -19.53 -4.47 4.67
N ILE A 182 -18.66 -3.61 5.19
CA ILE A 182 -17.92 -2.63 4.38
C ILE A 182 -17.08 -3.34 3.33
N GLN A 183 -16.27 -4.33 3.73
CA GLN A 183 -15.41 -5.06 2.80
C GLN A 183 -16.20 -5.82 1.72
N ALA A 184 -17.40 -6.32 2.03
CA ALA A 184 -18.24 -6.98 1.05
C ALA A 184 -18.65 -6.01 -0.07
N ASP A 185 -18.93 -4.74 0.24
CA ASP A 185 -19.23 -3.70 -0.75
C ASP A 185 -17.99 -3.36 -1.59
N GLU A 186 -16.83 -3.15 -0.94
CA GLU A 186 -15.56 -2.88 -1.63
C GLU A 186 -15.17 -3.98 -2.63
N TYR A 187 -15.44 -5.25 -2.28
CA TYR A 187 -15.27 -6.42 -3.15
C TYR A 187 -16.46 -6.68 -4.09
N GLY A 188 -17.31 -5.69 -4.34
CA GLY A 188 -18.38 -5.72 -5.34
C GLY A 188 -19.61 -6.57 -4.98
N GLY A 189 -19.73 -7.00 -3.73
CA GLY A 189 -20.84 -7.82 -3.24
C GLY A 189 -20.94 -9.18 -3.96
N GLY A 190 -19.79 -9.77 -4.32
CA GLY A 190 -19.71 -11.03 -5.07
C GLY A 190 -19.80 -10.89 -6.59
N ARG A 191 -19.81 -9.66 -7.12
CA ARG A 191 -19.79 -9.37 -8.55
C ARG A 191 -18.44 -8.78 -8.94
N ALA A 192 -17.65 -9.55 -9.69
CA ALA A 192 -16.29 -9.17 -10.07
C ALA A 192 -16.23 -7.83 -10.83
N ASP A 193 -17.21 -7.53 -11.67
CA ASP A 193 -17.28 -6.28 -12.43
C ASP A 193 -17.53 -5.04 -11.56
N ARG A 194 -17.93 -5.24 -10.30
CA ARG A 194 -18.22 -4.18 -9.32
C ARG A 194 -17.16 -4.03 -8.24
N VAL A 195 -16.11 -4.85 -8.24
CA VAL A 195 -14.98 -4.67 -7.33
C VAL A 195 -14.40 -3.27 -7.60
N HIS A 196 -14.21 -2.46 -6.55
CA HIS A 196 -13.82 -1.06 -6.73
C HIS A 196 -12.47 -0.92 -7.46
N ALA A 197 -11.50 -1.79 -7.16
CA ALA A 197 -10.24 -1.87 -7.89
C ALA A 197 -10.42 -2.15 -9.39
N GLU A 198 -11.37 -3.01 -9.78
CA GLU A 198 -11.68 -3.31 -11.18
C GLU A 198 -12.36 -2.15 -11.90
N ILE A 199 -13.24 -1.42 -11.20
CA ILE A 199 -13.87 -0.21 -11.73
C ILE A 199 -12.79 0.85 -11.98
N PHE A 200 -11.87 1.04 -11.05
CA PHE A 200 -10.76 1.98 -11.21
C PHE A 200 -9.82 1.59 -12.35
N ALA A 201 -9.45 0.31 -12.45
CA ALA A 201 -8.62 -0.21 -13.53
C ALA A 201 -9.24 0.01 -14.91
N LYS A 202 -10.57 -0.12 -15.06
CA LYS A 202 -11.29 0.16 -16.31
C LYS A 202 -11.37 1.65 -16.66
N ALA A 203 -11.26 2.53 -15.66
CA ALA A 203 -11.31 3.97 -15.86
C ALA A 203 -9.95 4.57 -16.27
N MET A 204 -8.85 3.87 -16.00
CA MET A 204 -7.50 4.21 -16.45
C MET A 204 -7.27 3.87 -17.92
#